data_AF-A0A9D9GUC1-F1
#
_entry.id   AF-A0A9D9GUC1-F1
#
_cell.length_a   1.000
_cell.length_b   1.000
_cell.length_c   1.000
_cell.angle_alpha   90.00
_cell.angle_beta   90.00
_cell.angle_gamma   90.00
#
_symmetry.space_group_name_H-M   'P 1'
#
loop_
_entity.id
_entity.type
_entity.pdbx_description
1 polymer ?
#
loop_
_entity_poly.entity_id
_entity_poly.type
_entity_poly.pdbx_seq_one_letter_code
_entity_poly.pdbx_strand_id
1 'polypeptide(L)'
;MCKYGPRFDIAIDKVFKMKFGVRKGFIIALSIISMITLVYVICGFTIGANNNTPPYVAMVSSYITTILFIVILILIFKGNKYRKLYDYCISRSIKCAEYLKEDSKALKEEFKQKLKIKDKEWTINKINEYYDIIEELKTQHINNEKNLVTKDKESKFDGHLIQLIGWLLLGGLVTICTLGIGFPIAYCWVLKWYYKHSIYDGKRVSFDGKPSQLIGKWIKWIILCIPTLGLYIFVIPKNLMQWRASHTHLEGELPFLGGYFTANAIGYFFMRILFNLLYLLSFVIFVPFIISFKNRYLLKHTVVDGRILKFTGHGANLLGRFLLWSLLSVITLSIYSWFIPMRFARWINKHTHLKEEYYELKVK
;
A
#
# COMPACT_ATOMS: atom_id res chain seq x y z
N MET A 1 -8.56 4.19 29.29
CA MET A 1 -7.68 3.50 28.30
C MET A 1 -8.28 3.63 26.91
N CYS A 2 -7.48 3.63 25.84
CA CYS A 2 -8.01 3.76 24.49
C CYS A 2 -8.49 2.42 23.91
N LYS A 3 -9.65 2.42 23.26
CA LYS A 3 -10.25 1.23 22.62
C LYS A 3 -9.45 0.72 21.42
N TYR A 4 -8.59 1.56 20.83
CA TYR A 4 -7.67 1.19 19.74
C TYR A 4 -6.52 0.26 20.16
N GLY A 5 -6.31 0.05 21.47
CA GLY A 5 -5.33 -0.90 22.03
C GLY A 5 -4.02 -0.27 22.52
N PRO A 6 -3.14 -1.07 23.17
CA PRO A 6 -2.01 -0.57 23.95
C PRO A 6 -0.93 0.11 23.09
N ARG A 7 -0.81 -0.27 21.81
CA ARG A 7 0.12 0.39 20.88
C ARG A 7 -0.24 1.85 20.64
N PHE A 8 -1.53 2.16 20.64
CA PHE A 8 -2.01 3.52 20.47
C PHE A 8 -1.84 4.35 21.74
N ASP A 9 -2.06 3.76 22.93
CA ASP A 9 -1.77 4.42 24.20
C ASP A 9 -0.30 4.88 24.28
N ILE A 10 0.64 4.00 23.93
CA ILE A 10 2.08 4.32 23.83
C ILE A 10 2.35 5.43 22.81
N ALA A 11 1.63 5.41 21.68
CA ALA A 11 1.81 6.40 20.63
C ALA A 11 1.33 7.79 21.06
N ILE A 12 0.15 7.87 21.67
CA ILE A 12 -0.37 9.10 22.27
C ILE A 12 0.63 9.63 23.30
N ASP A 13 1.09 8.79 24.24
CA ASP A 13 2.02 9.23 25.28
C ASP A 13 3.29 9.86 24.72
N LYS A 14 3.88 9.22 23.70
CA LYS A 14 5.07 9.76 23.03
C LYS A 14 4.79 11.05 22.27
N VAL A 15 3.61 11.17 21.65
CA VAL A 15 3.23 12.36 20.89
C VAL A 15 3.02 13.55 21.82
N PHE A 16 2.35 13.38 22.97
CA PHE A 16 2.07 14.45 23.92
C PHE A 16 3.30 14.85 24.76
N LYS A 17 4.23 13.91 25.03
CA LYS A 17 5.50 14.22 25.70
C LYS A 17 6.47 15.04 24.83
N MET A 18 6.39 14.95 23.50
CA MET A 18 7.31 15.67 22.61
C MET A 18 6.89 17.14 22.40
N LYS A 19 7.80 18.09 22.64
CA LYS A 19 7.59 19.51 22.29
C LYS A 19 7.50 19.66 20.75
N PHE A 20 6.42 20.28 20.28
CA PHE A 20 6.06 20.38 18.86
C PHE A 20 7.13 21.11 18.01
N GLY A 21 7.69 22.20 18.53
CA GLY A 21 8.74 23.00 17.85
C GLY A 21 10.10 22.31 17.80
N VAL A 22 10.53 21.69 18.90
CA VAL A 22 11.83 21.00 19.03
C VAL A 22 11.92 19.84 18.03
N ARG A 23 10.82 19.13 17.80
CA ARG A 23 10.82 17.94 16.94
C ARG A 23 10.95 18.23 15.44
N LYS A 24 10.29 19.27 14.93
CA LYS A 24 10.45 19.66 13.50
C LYS A 24 11.88 20.12 13.24
N GLY A 25 12.42 20.97 14.12
CA GLY A 25 13.83 21.39 14.07
C GLY A 25 14.79 20.20 14.17
N PHE A 26 14.55 19.28 15.12
CA PHE A 26 15.39 18.08 15.31
C PHE A 26 15.35 17.12 14.12
N ILE A 27 14.18 16.88 13.50
CA ILE A 27 14.09 16.01 12.31
C ILE A 27 14.76 16.66 11.11
N ILE A 28 14.58 17.98 10.92
CA ILE A 28 15.25 18.71 9.83
C ILE A 28 16.77 18.67 10.05
N ALA A 29 17.24 18.97 11.27
CA ALA A 29 18.66 18.90 11.63
C ALA A 29 19.24 17.50 11.41
N LEU A 30 18.57 16.45 11.89
CA LEU A 30 19.01 15.07 11.66
C LEU A 30 18.99 14.68 10.18
N SER A 31 18.04 15.20 9.40
CA SER A 31 17.99 14.97 7.95
C SER A 31 19.15 15.66 7.23
N ILE A 32 19.52 16.87 7.66
CA ILE A 32 20.68 17.60 7.12
C ILE A 32 21.97 16.89 7.50
N ILE A 33 22.14 16.49 8.76
CA ILE A 33 23.31 15.74 9.24
C ILE A 33 23.43 14.41 8.48
N SER A 34 22.31 13.71 8.27
CA SER A 34 22.26 12.48 7.48
C SER A 34 22.67 12.71 6.01
N MET A 35 22.25 13.83 5.41
CA MET A 35 22.65 14.17 4.04
C MET A 35 24.14 14.53 3.94
N ILE A 36 24.67 15.26 4.93
CA ILE A 36 26.10 15.59 5.02
C ILE A 36 26.95 14.32 5.17
N THR A 37 26.56 13.39 6.05
CA THR A 37 27.30 12.14 6.22
C THR A 37 27.21 11.24 5.00
N LEU A 38 26.09 11.22 4.27
CA LEU A 38 25.98 10.53 2.99
C LEU A 38 26.94 11.11 1.94
N VAL A 39 26.97 12.43 1.79
CA VAL A 39 27.88 13.11 0.86
C VAL A 39 29.33 12.84 1.25
N TYR A 40 29.66 12.87 2.55
CA TYR A 40 30.99 12.54 3.04
C TYR A 40 31.39 11.08 2.74
N VAL A 41 30.47 10.12 2.88
CA VAL A 41 30.73 8.71 2.51
C VAL A 41 30.99 8.57 1.01
N ILE A 42 30.23 9.28 0.16
CA ILE A 42 30.40 9.24 -1.30
C ILE A 42 31.71 9.93 -1.72
N CYS A 43 31.99 11.13 -1.21
CA CYS A 43 33.20 11.90 -1.57
C CYS A 43 34.47 11.33 -0.90
N GLY A 44 34.39 10.81 0.32
CA GLY A 44 35.51 10.20 1.02
C GLY A 44 36.04 8.96 0.30
N PHE A 45 35.17 8.22 -0.39
CA PHE A 45 35.56 7.11 -1.26
C PHE A 45 36.37 7.59 -2.49
N THR A 46 36.09 8.80 -3.00
CA THR A 46 36.81 9.38 -4.15
C THR A 46 38.12 10.09 -3.76
N ILE A 47 38.19 10.70 -2.57
CA ILE A 47 39.36 11.49 -2.12
C ILE A 47 40.46 10.58 -1.52
N GLY A 48 40.09 9.44 -0.91
CA GLY A 48 41.04 8.44 -0.40
C GLY A 48 41.90 7.78 -1.49
N ALA A 49 41.57 7.97 -2.77
CA ALA A 49 42.38 7.51 -3.89
C ALA A 49 43.53 8.47 -4.26
N ASN A 50 43.56 9.70 -3.73
CA ASN A 50 44.47 10.76 -4.22
C ASN A 50 45.50 11.27 -3.18
N ASN A 51 45.48 10.79 -1.93
CA ASN A 51 46.32 11.32 -0.84
C ASN A 51 47.10 10.22 -0.09
N ASN A 52 48.27 10.58 0.48
CA ASN A 52 49.20 9.75 1.30
C ASN A 52 48.61 9.16 2.62
N THR A 53 47.29 9.06 2.74
CA THR A 53 46.64 8.48 3.92
C THR A 53 46.72 6.95 3.88
N PRO A 54 47.09 6.28 4.99
CA PRO A 54 47.11 4.83 5.02
C PRO A 54 45.71 4.24 4.76
N PRO A 55 45.59 3.18 3.95
CA PRO A 55 44.29 2.65 3.51
C PRO A 55 43.38 2.20 4.66
N TYR A 56 43.96 1.74 5.78
CA TYR A 56 43.19 1.32 6.95
C TYR A 56 42.45 2.49 7.64
N VAL A 57 43.00 3.71 7.63
CA VAL A 57 42.39 4.89 8.26
C VAL A 57 41.15 5.34 7.49
N ALA A 58 41.23 5.32 6.15
CA ALA A 58 40.11 5.61 5.27
C ALA A 58 38.99 4.58 5.43
N MET A 59 39.32 3.28 5.52
CA MET A 59 38.34 2.23 5.76
C MET A 59 37.62 2.41 7.09
N VAL A 60 38.34 2.57 8.20
CA VAL A 60 37.73 2.70 9.54
C VAL A 60 36.83 3.93 9.64
N SER A 61 37.25 5.08 9.12
CA SER A 61 36.42 6.30 9.11
C SER A 61 35.14 6.15 8.27
N SER A 62 35.19 5.42 7.16
CA SER A 62 34.00 5.10 6.35
C SER A 62 33.00 4.19 7.09
N TYR A 63 33.47 3.20 7.85
CA TYR A 63 32.61 2.33 8.64
C TYR A 63 31.93 3.07 9.79
N ILE A 64 32.67 3.94 10.49
CA ILE A 64 32.11 4.72 11.60
C ILE A 64 31.01 5.67 11.09
N THR A 65 31.27 6.37 9.98
CA THR A 65 30.30 7.32 9.40
C THR A 65 29.06 6.62 8.84
N THR A 66 29.19 5.45 8.22
CA THR A 66 28.05 4.64 7.76
C THR A 66 27.21 4.10 8.93
N ILE A 67 27.84 3.61 10.01
CA ILE A 67 27.12 3.19 11.23
C ILE A 67 26.35 4.38 11.83
N LEU A 68 27.00 5.54 11.97
CA LEU A 68 26.36 6.75 12.50
C LEU A 68 25.15 7.18 11.66
N PHE A 69 25.28 7.14 10.33
CA PHE A 69 24.19 7.42 9.40
C PHE A 69 23.01 6.44 9.56
N ILE A 70 23.28 5.14 9.69
CA ILE A 70 22.24 4.12 9.93
C ILE A 70 21.52 4.38 11.25
N VAL A 71 22.26 4.70 12.33
CA VAL A 71 21.68 5.03 13.64
C VAL A 71 20.77 6.26 13.55
N ILE A 72 21.22 7.33 12.88
CA ILE A 72 20.41 8.54 12.66
C ILE A 72 19.13 8.21 11.88
N LEU A 73 19.21 7.41 10.81
CA LEU A 73 18.02 6.96 10.07
C LEU A 73 17.05 6.18 10.97
N ILE A 74 17.54 5.23 11.76
CA ILE A 74 16.70 4.44 12.69
C ILE A 74 15.97 5.37 13.67
N LEU A 75 16.64 6.39 14.21
CA LEU A 75 16.03 7.37 15.10
C LEU A 75 14.92 8.18 14.41
N ILE A 76 15.16 8.66 13.18
CA ILE A 76 14.15 9.36 12.36
C ILE A 76 12.92 8.46 12.11
N PHE A 77 13.15 7.20 11.69
CA PHE A 77 12.08 6.25 11.41
C PHE A 77 11.26 5.90 12.66
N LYS A 78 11.94 5.64 13.79
CA LYS A 78 11.30 5.28 15.07
C LYS A 78 10.47 6.45 15.62
N GLY A 79 11.00 7.68 15.54
CA GLY A 79 10.26 8.88 15.93
C GLY A 79 8.99 9.06 15.10
N ASN A 80 9.07 8.90 13.78
CA ASN A 80 7.95 9.14 12.86
C ASN A 80 6.84 8.07 12.95
N LYS A 81 7.16 6.84 13.37
CA LYS A 81 6.19 5.73 13.48
C LYS A 81 5.01 6.06 14.40
N TYR A 82 5.27 6.55 15.62
CA TYR A 82 4.21 6.86 16.59
C TYR A 82 3.32 8.01 16.15
N ARG A 83 3.91 9.02 15.49
CA ARG A 83 3.15 10.17 15.00
C ARG A 83 2.21 9.78 13.87
N LYS A 84 2.69 8.98 12.92
CA LYS A 84 1.84 8.41 11.87
C LYS A 84 0.68 7.63 12.44
N LEU A 85 0.90 6.88 13.51
CA LEU A 85 -0.17 6.12 14.15
C LEU A 85 -1.20 7.04 14.82
N TYR A 86 -0.74 8.08 15.51
CA TYR A 86 -1.61 9.12 16.06
C TYR A 86 -2.46 9.81 15.00
N ASP A 87 -1.80 10.32 13.94
CA ASP A 87 -2.46 11.01 12.84
C ASP A 87 -3.42 10.06 12.07
N TYR A 88 -3.15 8.76 12.06
CA TYR A 88 -4.02 7.74 11.45
C TYR A 88 -5.36 7.60 12.18
N CYS A 89 -5.35 7.43 13.51
CA CYS A 89 -6.59 7.30 14.27
C CYS A 89 -7.43 8.59 14.21
N ILE A 90 -6.79 9.76 14.30
CA ILE A 90 -7.47 11.04 14.18
C ILE A 90 -8.06 11.23 12.77
N SER A 91 -7.28 10.92 11.73
CA SER A 91 -7.79 11.02 10.35
C SER A 91 -8.99 10.10 10.14
N ARG A 92 -9.05 8.94 10.80
CA ARG A 92 -10.21 8.06 10.74
C ARG A 92 -11.42 8.67 11.43
N SER A 93 -11.26 9.24 12.63
CA SER A 93 -12.35 9.95 13.32
C SER A 93 -12.88 11.12 12.49
N ILE A 94 -12.00 11.92 11.89
CA ILE A 94 -12.39 13.04 11.01
C ILE A 94 -13.15 12.55 9.77
N LYS A 95 -12.70 11.46 9.13
CA LYS A 95 -13.41 10.87 7.98
C LYS A 95 -14.76 10.27 8.38
N CYS A 96 -14.88 9.75 9.61
CA CYS A 96 -16.16 9.29 10.15
C CYS A 96 -17.13 10.45 10.34
N ALA A 97 -16.67 11.55 10.94
CA ALA A 97 -17.45 12.79 11.07
C ALA A 97 -17.91 13.33 9.69
N GLU A 98 -17.03 13.33 8.69
CA GLU A 98 -17.37 13.70 7.31
C GLU A 98 -18.43 12.77 6.69
N TYR A 99 -18.36 11.47 6.97
CA TYR A 99 -19.38 10.49 6.55
C TYR A 99 -20.74 10.76 7.19
N LEU A 100 -20.75 11.18 8.46
CA LEU A 100 -21.96 11.57 9.20
C LEU A 100 -22.48 12.97 8.82
N LYS A 101 -21.81 13.68 7.88
CA LYS A 101 -22.10 15.07 7.50
C LYS A 101 -21.94 16.08 8.65
N GLU A 102 -21.10 15.77 9.64
CA GLU A 102 -20.70 16.67 10.71
C GLU A 102 -19.58 17.63 10.25
N ASP A 103 -19.32 18.67 11.04
CA ASP A 103 -18.26 19.65 10.80
C ASP A 103 -16.84 19.08 11.01
N SER A 104 -16.38 18.26 10.06
CA SER A 104 -15.07 17.60 10.07
C SER A 104 -13.89 18.60 10.14
N LYS A 105 -14.07 19.82 9.60
CA LYS A 105 -13.09 20.91 9.69
C LYS A 105 -12.97 21.44 11.12
N ALA A 106 -14.09 21.64 11.81
CA ALA A 106 -14.10 22.10 13.20
C ALA A 106 -13.41 21.05 14.09
N LEU A 107 -13.80 19.78 13.95
CA LEU A 107 -13.19 18.67 14.68
C LEU A 107 -11.67 18.59 14.47
N LYS A 108 -11.20 18.80 13.24
CA LYS A 108 -9.76 18.82 12.93
C LYS A 108 -9.04 19.96 13.64
N GLU A 109 -9.64 21.15 13.72
CA GLU A 109 -9.07 22.27 14.45
C GLU A 109 -9.10 22.05 15.96
N GLU A 110 -10.15 21.45 16.50
CA GLU A 110 -10.22 21.06 17.91
C GLU A 110 -9.09 20.10 18.28
N PHE A 111 -8.86 19.03 17.49
CA PHE A 111 -7.74 18.12 17.72
C PHE A 111 -6.38 18.84 17.70
N LYS A 112 -6.19 19.82 16.81
CA LYS A 112 -4.96 20.62 16.77
C LYS A 112 -4.82 21.51 18.00
N GLN A 113 -5.89 22.16 18.44
CA GLN A 113 -5.90 23.02 19.63
C GLN A 113 -5.60 22.19 20.88
N LYS A 114 -6.26 21.05 21.04
CA LYS A 114 -6.10 20.15 22.18
C LYS A 114 -4.72 19.50 22.22
N LEU A 115 -4.13 19.24 21.05
CA LEU A 115 -2.72 18.84 20.96
C LEU A 115 -1.76 19.96 21.42
N LYS A 116 -2.05 21.24 21.16
CA LYS A 116 -1.23 22.37 21.64
C LYS A 116 -1.31 22.51 23.16
N ILE A 117 -2.51 22.39 23.72
CA ILE A 117 -2.79 22.44 25.16
C ILE A 117 -2.29 21.18 25.89
N LYS A 118 -1.96 20.12 25.13
CA LYS A 118 -1.57 18.79 25.63
C LYS A 118 -2.66 18.09 26.44
N ASP A 119 -3.92 18.31 26.06
CA ASP A 119 -5.08 17.65 26.66
C ASP A 119 -5.23 16.21 26.12
N LYS A 120 -4.49 15.30 26.75
CA LYS A 120 -4.45 13.87 26.38
C LYS A 120 -5.80 13.19 26.63
N GLU A 121 -6.44 13.51 27.76
CA GLU A 121 -7.65 12.84 28.22
C GLU A 121 -8.83 13.13 27.30
N TRP A 122 -9.04 14.41 26.95
CA TRP A 122 -10.04 14.80 25.96
C TRP A 122 -9.82 14.07 24.63
N THR A 123 -8.56 13.99 24.18
CA THR A 123 -8.22 13.34 22.90
C THR A 123 -8.56 11.85 22.92
N ILE A 124 -8.29 11.15 24.02
CA ILE A 124 -8.64 9.73 24.17
C ILE A 124 -10.15 9.55 24.22
N ASN A 125 -10.85 10.39 24.98
CA ASN A 125 -12.31 10.29 25.14
C ASN A 125 -13.02 10.51 23.80
N LYS A 126 -12.64 11.56 23.06
CA LYS A 126 -13.21 11.81 21.73
C LYS A 126 -12.88 10.71 20.71
N ILE A 127 -11.68 10.15 20.75
CA ILE A 127 -11.32 9.04 19.86
C ILE A 127 -12.09 7.76 20.20
N ASN A 128 -12.37 7.52 21.49
CA ASN A 128 -13.18 6.39 21.94
C ASN A 128 -14.65 6.56 21.56
N GLU A 129 -15.20 7.78 21.63
CA GLU A 129 -16.55 8.10 21.16
C GLU A 129 -16.71 7.74 19.67
N TYR A 130 -15.82 8.24 18.80
CA TYR A 130 -15.83 7.86 17.39
C TYR A 130 -15.50 6.39 17.14
N TYR A 131 -14.77 5.71 18.03
CA TYR A 131 -14.57 4.26 17.94
C TYR A 131 -15.90 3.52 18.07
N ASP A 132 -16.72 3.90 19.05
CA ASP A 132 -18.02 3.27 19.32
C ASP A 132 -19.00 3.51 18.18
N ILE A 133 -19.06 4.75 17.69
CA ILE A 133 -19.88 5.10 16.51
C ILE A 133 -19.48 4.23 15.30
N ILE A 134 -18.18 4.01 15.08
CA ILE A 134 -17.71 3.18 13.97
C ILE A 134 -18.14 1.71 14.14
N GLU A 135 -18.01 1.13 15.33
CA GLU A 135 -18.46 -0.24 15.60
C GLU A 135 -19.97 -0.39 15.40
N GLU A 136 -20.75 0.61 15.82
CA GLU A 136 -22.20 0.65 15.60
C GLU A 136 -22.53 0.69 14.11
N LEU A 137 -21.92 1.60 13.34
CA LEU A 137 -22.12 1.71 11.89
C LEU A 137 -21.77 0.40 11.15
N LYS A 138 -20.68 -0.28 11.55
CA LYS A 138 -20.33 -1.59 10.99
C LYS A 138 -21.43 -2.62 11.24
N THR A 139 -21.95 -2.66 12.46
CA THR A 139 -22.98 -3.61 12.89
C THR A 139 -24.29 -3.35 12.13
N GLN A 140 -24.70 -2.09 12.04
CA GLN A 140 -25.85 -1.67 11.24
C GLN A 140 -25.67 -2.06 9.76
N HIS A 141 -24.49 -1.84 9.19
CA HIS A 141 -24.22 -2.18 7.79
C HIS A 141 -24.29 -3.69 7.52
N ILE A 142 -23.71 -4.51 8.40
CA ILE A 142 -23.79 -5.98 8.30
C ILE A 142 -25.25 -6.45 8.38
N ASN A 143 -26.03 -5.91 9.32
CA ASN A 143 -27.43 -6.28 9.47
C ASN A 143 -28.26 -5.89 8.25
N ASN A 144 -28.04 -4.69 7.72
CA ASN A 144 -28.69 -4.23 6.49
C ASN A 144 -28.31 -5.11 5.29
N GLU A 145 -27.05 -5.52 5.16
CA GLU A 145 -26.61 -6.44 4.11
C GLU A 145 -27.25 -7.84 4.21
N LYS A 146 -27.38 -8.37 5.43
CA LYS A 146 -28.06 -9.66 5.69
C LYS A 146 -29.55 -9.61 5.37
N ASN A 147 -30.19 -8.45 5.50
CA ASN A 147 -31.59 -8.28 5.14
C ASN A 147 -31.81 -8.16 3.62
N LEU A 148 -30.77 -7.81 2.85
CA LEU A 148 -30.82 -7.66 1.38
C LEU A 148 -30.56 -8.98 0.60
N VAL A 149 -30.70 -10.14 1.24
CA VAL A 149 -30.19 -11.48 0.82
C VAL A 149 -30.88 -12.14 -0.40
N THR A 150 -31.52 -11.40 -1.31
CA THR A 150 -32.19 -12.01 -2.49
C THR A 150 -31.65 -11.56 -3.84
N LYS A 151 -30.62 -10.72 -3.90
CA LYS A 151 -30.05 -10.30 -5.18
C LYS A 151 -28.69 -10.97 -5.41
N ASP A 152 -28.58 -11.79 -6.46
CA ASP A 152 -27.33 -12.43 -6.88
C ASP A 152 -26.22 -11.38 -7.00
N LYS A 153 -25.35 -11.34 -5.99
CA LYS A 153 -24.18 -10.47 -5.92
C LYS A 153 -23.07 -11.07 -6.77
N GLU A 154 -23.22 -11.02 -8.09
CA GLU A 154 -22.21 -11.58 -8.98
C GLU A 154 -21.00 -10.64 -9.10
N SER A 155 -19.81 -11.16 -8.82
CA SER A 155 -18.56 -10.48 -9.16
C SER A 155 -18.30 -10.54 -10.66
N LYS A 156 -18.08 -9.37 -11.29
CA LYS A 156 -17.92 -9.23 -12.75
C LYS A 156 -16.78 -8.28 -13.11
N PHE A 157 -16.34 -8.38 -14.36
CA PHE A 157 -15.40 -7.43 -14.96
C PHE A 157 -15.91 -7.02 -16.34
N ASP A 158 -16.28 -5.75 -16.47
CA ASP A 158 -16.89 -5.17 -17.67
C ASP A 158 -15.89 -4.38 -18.54
N GLY A 159 -14.59 -4.58 -18.32
CA GLY A 159 -13.54 -3.90 -19.09
C GLY A 159 -13.51 -4.30 -20.57
N HIS A 160 -13.13 -3.34 -21.42
CA HIS A 160 -12.88 -3.52 -22.85
C HIS A 160 -11.39 -3.60 -23.19
N LEU A 161 -11.04 -4.49 -24.13
CA LEU A 161 -9.65 -4.74 -24.53
C LEU A 161 -8.97 -3.52 -25.17
N ILE A 162 -9.66 -2.84 -26.09
CA ILE A 162 -9.11 -1.68 -26.82
C ILE A 162 -8.70 -0.57 -25.86
N GLN A 163 -9.49 -0.36 -24.80
CA GLN A 163 -9.17 0.61 -23.76
C GLN A 163 -7.93 0.20 -22.97
N LEU A 164 -7.81 -1.07 -22.57
CA LEU A 164 -6.62 -1.57 -21.88
C LEU A 164 -5.36 -1.38 -22.72
N ILE A 165 -5.41 -1.73 -24.01
CA ILE A 165 -4.28 -1.57 -24.93
C ILE A 165 -3.91 -0.09 -25.05
N GLY A 166 -4.90 0.80 -25.21
CA GLY A 166 -4.65 2.26 -25.24
C GLY A 166 -3.91 2.75 -24.00
N TRP A 167 -4.33 2.36 -22.80
CA TRP A 167 -3.66 2.75 -21.56
C TRP A 167 -2.27 2.12 -21.40
N LEU A 168 -2.07 0.88 -21.85
CA LEU A 168 -0.77 0.22 -21.81
C LEU A 168 0.22 0.84 -22.79
N LEU A 169 -0.21 1.19 -24.01
CA LEU A 169 0.62 1.86 -25.01
C LEU A 169 1.01 3.27 -24.54
N LEU A 170 0.04 4.07 -24.08
CA LEU A 170 0.30 5.39 -23.52
C LEU A 170 1.24 5.31 -22.31
N GLY A 171 0.97 4.37 -21.39
CA GLY A 171 1.80 4.16 -20.22
C GLY A 171 3.22 3.69 -20.57
N GLY A 172 3.36 2.81 -21.55
CA GLY A 172 4.63 2.32 -22.07
C GLY A 172 5.45 3.44 -22.69
N LEU A 173 4.85 4.26 -23.56
CA LEU A 173 5.49 5.41 -24.20
C LEU A 173 6.00 6.40 -23.15
N VAL A 174 5.14 6.78 -22.18
CA VAL A 174 5.55 7.68 -21.10
C VAL A 174 6.70 7.08 -20.29
N THR A 175 6.65 5.79 -19.98
CA THR A 175 7.70 5.12 -19.20
C THR A 175 9.03 5.07 -19.98
N ILE A 176 9.00 4.80 -21.29
CA ILE A 176 10.21 4.76 -22.14
C ILE A 176 10.79 6.16 -22.30
N CYS A 177 9.98 7.16 -22.67
CA CYS A 177 10.44 8.53 -22.89
C CYS A 177 11.02 9.17 -21.61
N THR A 178 10.56 8.75 -20.44
CA THR A 178 11.04 9.25 -19.13
C THR A 178 12.09 8.35 -18.48
N LEU A 179 12.64 7.37 -19.21
CA LEU A 179 13.63 6.40 -18.71
C LEU A 179 13.19 5.72 -17.40
N GLY A 180 11.90 5.38 -17.29
CA GLY A 180 11.31 4.69 -16.15
C GLY A 180 10.74 5.58 -15.05
N ILE A 181 11.03 6.89 -15.04
CA ILE A 181 10.55 7.82 -14.01
C ILE A 181 9.02 7.99 -14.07
N GLY A 182 8.43 7.89 -15.26
CA GLY A 182 6.99 7.97 -15.53
C GLY A 182 6.19 6.70 -15.22
N PHE A 183 6.85 5.60 -14.81
CA PHE A 183 6.19 4.35 -14.40
C PHE A 183 5.02 4.54 -13.40
N PRO A 184 5.18 5.28 -12.28
CA PRO A 184 4.07 5.51 -11.33
C PRO A 184 2.85 6.18 -11.96
N ILE A 185 3.03 7.03 -12.98
CA ILE A 185 1.93 7.69 -13.68
C ILE A 185 1.16 6.66 -14.51
N ALA A 186 1.88 5.92 -15.36
CA ALA A 186 1.33 4.84 -16.18
C ALA A 186 0.57 3.81 -15.34
N TYR A 187 1.15 3.43 -14.21
CA TYR A 187 0.56 2.51 -13.26
C TYR A 187 -0.77 3.01 -12.67
N CYS A 188 -0.86 4.29 -12.30
CA CYS A 188 -2.11 4.88 -11.82
C CYS A 188 -3.22 4.88 -12.89
N TRP A 189 -2.89 5.15 -14.15
CA TRP A 189 -3.87 5.12 -15.24
C TRP A 189 -4.46 3.72 -15.45
N VAL A 190 -3.58 2.72 -15.54
CA VAL A 190 -4.01 1.32 -15.71
C VAL A 190 -4.83 0.84 -14.51
N LEU A 191 -4.43 1.19 -13.28
CA LEU A 191 -5.19 0.83 -12.08
C LEU A 191 -6.56 1.50 -12.03
N LYS A 192 -6.64 2.79 -12.36
CA LYS A 192 -7.90 3.54 -12.38
C LYS A 192 -8.86 2.91 -13.39
N TRP A 193 -8.37 2.54 -14.56
CA TRP A 193 -9.14 1.80 -15.56
C TRP A 193 -9.55 0.41 -15.04
N TYR A 194 -8.62 -0.37 -14.48
CA TYR A 194 -8.89 -1.73 -14.03
C TYR A 194 -9.93 -1.79 -12.91
N TYR A 195 -9.79 -0.94 -11.88
CA TYR A 195 -10.71 -0.93 -10.76
C TYR A 195 -12.09 -0.40 -11.13
N LYS A 196 -12.17 0.65 -11.97
CA LYS A 196 -13.45 1.16 -12.49
C LYS A 196 -14.29 0.07 -13.16
N HIS A 197 -13.63 -0.92 -13.79
CA HIS A 197 -14.30 -2.02 -14.46
C HIS A 197 -14.39 -3.30 -13.60
N SER A 198 -14.08 -3.23 -12.31
CA SER A 198 -14.15 -4.36 -11.38
C SER A 198 -15.36 -4.24 -10.47
N ILE A 199 -16.14 -5.31 -10.37
CA ILE A 199 -17.29 -5.42 -9.48
C ILE A 199 -17.06 -6.66 -8.60
N TYR A 200 -17.07 -6.47 -7.28
CA TYR A 200 -16.94 -7.54 -6.28
C TYR A 200 -18.25 -7.65 -5.52
N ASP A 201 -18.89 -8.83 -5.57
CA ASP A 201 -20.17 -9.12 -4.93
C ASP A 201 -21.23 -8.02 -5.19
N GLY A 202 -21.36 -7.59 -6.45
CA GLY A 202 -22.29 -6.53 -6.87
C GLY A 202 -21.85 -5.11 -6.51
N LYS A 203 -20.76 -4.92 -5.76
CA LYS A 203 -20.20 -3.60 -5.41
C LYS A 203 -19.10 -3.20 -6.38
N ARG A 204 -19.24 -2.02 -6.98
CA ARG A 204 -18.24 -1.50 -7.91
C ARG A 204 -17.02 -0.99 -7.13
N VAL A 205 -15.84 -1.29 -7.66
CA VAL A 205 -14.58 -0.83 -7.09
C VAL A 205 -14.22 0.51 -7.72
N SER A 206 -13.84 1.48 -6.91
CA SER A 206 -13.31 2.76 -7.35
C SER A 206 -11.87 2.94 -6.87
N PHE A 207 -11.11 3.77 -7.58
CA PHE A 207 -9.72 4.04 -7.26
C PHE A 207 -9.46 5.55 -7.34
N ASP A 208 -9.10 6.16 -6.22
CA ASP A 208 -8.92 7.61 -6.07
C ASP A 208 -7.44 8.05 -6.04
N GLY A 209 -6.52 7.10 -6.24
CA GLY A 209 -5.08 7.33 -6.16
C GLY A 209 -4.57 8.35 -7.17
N LYS A 210 -3.96 9.43 -6.66
CA LYS A 210 -3.39 10.51 -7.51
C LYS A 210 -1.96 10.17 -7.95
N PRO A 211 -1.61 10.36 -9.24
CA PRO A 211 -0.24 10.16 -9.72
C PRO A 211 0.80 10.98 -8.97
N SER A 212 0.50 12.24 -8.64
CA SER A 212 1.40 13.14 -7.90
C SER A 212 1.74 12.60 -6.50
N GLN A 213 0.77 11.99 -5.81
CA GLN A 213 0.99 11.37 -4.51
C GLN A 213 1.89 10.13 -4.61
N LEU A 214 1.73 9.34 -5.67
CA LEU A 214 2.57 8.16 -5.90
C LEU A 214 3.99 8.55 -6.30
N ILE A 215 4.17 9.55 -7.18
CA ILE A 215 5.50 10.08 -7.56
C ILE A 215 6.27 10.53 -6.32
N GLY A 216 5.64 11.28 -5.41
CA GLY A 216 6.30 11.72 -4.18
C GLY A 216 6.77 10.55 -3.29
N LYS A 217 6.01 9.44 -3.25
CA LYS A 217 6.43 8.21 -2.57
C LYS A 217 7.52 7.46 -3.36
N TRP A 218 7.42 7.46 -4.68
CA TRP A 218 8.35 6.78 -5.58
C TRP A 218 9.76 7.38 -5.50
N ILE A 219 9.87 8.70 -5.60
CA ILE A 219 11.14 9.43 -5.42
C ILE A 219 11.73 9.13 -4.05
N LYS A 220 10.91 9.18 -2.99
CA LYS A 220 11.34 8.83 -1.64
C LYS A 220 11.90 7.41 -1.54
N TRP A 221 11.30 6.44 -2.23
CA TRP A 221 11.78 5.06 -2.24
C TRP A 221 13.10 4.91 -3.00
N ILE A 222 13.25 5.60 -4.14
CA ILE A 222 14.50 5.61 -4.91
C ILE A 222 15.64 6.22 -4.08
N ILE A 223 15.39 7.34 -3.40
CA ILE A 223 16.37 7.96 -2.49
C ILE A 223 16.76 7.00 -1.36
N LEU A 224 15.84 6.17 -0.87
CA LEU A 224 16.13 5.15 0.15
C LEU A 224 16.93 3.95 -0.40
N CYS A 225 16.90 3.69 -1.70
CA CYS A 225 17.71 2.63 -2.32
C CYS A 225 19.20 2.95 -2.31
N ILE A 226 19.59 4.23 -2.45
CA ILE A 226 21.00 4.67 -2.46
C ILE A 226 21.75 4.25 -1.17
N PRO A 227 21.31 4.68 0.04
CA PRO A 227 22.00 4.32 1.28
C PRO A 227 21.87 2.84 1.66
N THR A 228 20.88 2.13 1.11
CA THR A 228 20.65 0.71 1.43
C THR A 228 21.33 -0.23 0.44
N LEU A 229 22.16 0.28 -0.47
CA LEU A 229 22.81 -0.49 -1.55
C LEU A 229 21.79 -1.36 -2.30
N GLY A 230 20.61 -0.80 -2.57
CA GLY A 230 19.54 -1.50 -3.28
C GLY A 230 18.67 -2.43 -2.42
N LEU A 231 19.00 -2.74 -1.17
CA LEU A 231 18.18 -3.63 -0.33
C LEU A 231 16.75 -3.13 -0.12
N TYR A 232 16.53 -1.80 -0.13
CA TYR A 232 15.19 -1.25 -0.01
C TYR A 232 14.27 -1.59 -1.20
N ILE A 233 14.82 -1.99 -2.36
CA ILE A 233 14.04 -2.39 -3.54
C ILE A 233 13.11 -3.56 -3.23
N PHE A 234 13.47 -4.41 -2.26
CA PHE A 234 12.66 -5.54 -1.82
C PHE A 234 11.40 -5.13 -1.04
N VAL A 235 11.41 -3.93 -0.45
CA VAL A 235 10.29 -3.39 0.35
C VAL A 235 9.30 -2.59 -0.52
N ILE A 236 9.78 -2.01 -1.63
CA ILE A 236 8.97 -1.19 -2.56
C ILE A 236 7.68 -1.90 -3.01
N PRO A 237 7.69 -3.17 -3.47
CA PRO A 237 6.50 -3.86 -3.93
C PRO A 237 5.41 -3.95 -2.87
N LYS A 238 5.79 -4.21 -1.61
CA LYS A 238 4.87 -4.26 -0.48
C LYS A 238 4.28 -2.89 -0.18
N ASN A 239 5.11 -1.84 -0.20
CA ASN A 239 4.65 -0.47 0.01
C ASN A 239 3.72 0.00 -1.12
N LEU A 240 3.97 -0.44 -2.35
CA LEU A 240 3.12 -0.16 -3.51
C LEU A 240 1.77 -0.86 -3.39
N MET A 241 1.73 -2.12 -2.93
CA MET A 241 0.47 -2.82 -2.62
C MET A 241 -0.30 -2.14 -1.49
N GLN A 242 0.41 -1.71 -0.43
CA GLN A 242 -0.20 -0.98 0.66
C GLN A 242 -0.78 0.36 0.20
N TRP A 243 -0.07 1.09 -0.67
CA TRP A 243 -0.56 2.32 -1.26
C TRP A 243 -1.75 2.08 -2.20
N ARG A 244 -1.71 1.01 -3.00
CA ARG A 244 -2.83 0.63 -3.87
C ARG A 244 -4.09 0.37 -3.04
N ALA A 245 -3.99 -0.50 -2.03
CA ALA A 245 -5.11 -0.86 -1.17
C ALA A 245 -5.71 0.36 -0.46
N SER A 246 -4.89 1.33 -0.03
CA SER A 246 -5.39 2.51 0.69
C SER A 246 -6.15 3.52 -0.18
N HIS A 247 -6.08 3.39 -1.50
CA HIS A 247 -6.76 4.25 -2.48
C HIS A 247 -7.80 3.47 -3.31
N THR A 248 -8.05 2.22 -2.93
CA THR A 248 -9.13 1.41 -3.48
C THR A 248 -10.32 1.55 -2.56
N HIS A 249 -11.49 1.82 -3.13
CA HIS A 249 -12.74 1.98 -2.41
C HIS A 249 -13.84 1.10 -3.01
N LEU A 250 -14.80 0.69 -2.20
CA LEU A 250 -15.95 -0.10 -2.61
C LEU A 250 -17.20 0.75 -2.50
N GLU A 251 -18.00 0.79 -3.57
CA GLU A 251 -19.27 1.52 -3.55
C GLU A 251 -20.23 0.90 -2.52
N GLY A 252 -20.81 1.76 -1.68
CA GLY A 252 -21.71 1.35 -0.61
C GLY A 252 -21.02 0.79 0.63
N GLU A 253 -19.69 0.77 0.72
CA GLU A 253 -18.94 0.44 1.95
C GLU A 253 -18.57 1.69 2.77
N LEU A 254 -17.92 1.49 3.92
CA LEU A 254 -17.49 2.53 4.84
C LEU A 254 -16.06 3.03 4.51
N PRO A 255 -15.88 4.15 3.79
CA PRO A 255 -14.58 4.57 3.26
C PRO A 255 -13.57 4.99 4.34
N PHE A 256 -14.04 5.40 5.52
CA PHE A 256 -13.19 5.82 6.63
C PHE A 256 -12.45 4.66 7.31
N LEU A 257 -12.90 3.41 7.11
CA LEU A 257 -12.17 2.23 7.56
C LEU A 257 -10.83 2.10 6.83
N GLY A 258 -10.83 2.49 5.55
CA GLY A 258 -9.68 2.52 4.66
C GLY A 258 -9.18 1.13 4.27
N GLY A 259 -8.23 1.10 3.33
CA GLY A 259 -7.59 -0.12 2.89
C GLY A 259 -6.13 -0.25 3.32
N TYR A 260 -5.69 -1.48 3.52
CA TYR A 260 -4.30 -1.80 3.86
C TYR A 260 -3.93 -3.22 3.43
N PHE A 261 -2.62 -3.42 3.33
CA PHE A 261 -2.03 -4.70 2.98
C PHE A 261 -1.27 -5.26 4.19
N THR A 262 -1.75 -6.37 4.74
CA THR A 262 -1.26 -6.95 6.01
C THR A 262 -0.06 -7.87 5.86
N ALA A 263 0.34 -8.20 4.63
CA ALA A 263 1.42 -9.17 4.42
C ALA A 263 2.77 -8.67 4.97
N ASN A 264 3.55 -9.62 5.49
CA ASN A 264 4.94 -9.37 5.87
C ASN A 264 5.76 -9.01 4.62
N ALA A 265 6.64 -8.00 4.71
CA ALA A 265 7.47 -7.56 3.59
C ALA A 265 8.40 -8.67 3.08
N ILE A 266 9.06 -9.38 4.01
CA ILE A 266 9.98 -10.46 3.69
C ILE A 266 9.22 -11.64 3.07
N GLY A 267 8.11 -12.05 3.68
CA GLY A 267 7.27 -13.13 3.15
C GLY A 267 6.73 -12.82 1.76
N TYR A 268 6.27 -11.59 1.53
CA TYR A 268 5.80 -11.16 0.21
C TYR A 268 6.92 -11.15 -0.83
N PHE A 269 8.12 -10.75 -0.44
CA PHE A 269 9.28 -10.75 -1.31
C PHE A 269 9.65 -12.17 -1.77
N PHE A 270 9.83 -13.12 -0.83
CA PHE A 270 10.12 -14.51 -1.17
C PHE A 270 9.00 -15.16 -1.99
N MET A 271 7.74 -14.87 -1.66
CA MET A 271 6.59 -15.32 -2.45
C MET A 271 6.66 -14.85 -3.91
N ARG A 272 7.08 -13.60 -4.15
CA ARG A 272 7.26 -13.08 -5.52
C ARG A 272 8.41 -13.75 -6.25
N ILE A 273 9.55 -13.95 -5.59
CA ILE A 273 10.70 -14.66 -6.19
C ILE A 273 10.29 -16.08 -6.54
N LEU A 274 9.67 -16.80 -5.61
CA LEU A 274 9.20 -18.16 -5.82
C LEU A 274 8.27 -18.24 -7.02
N PHE A 275 7.28 -17.34 -7.13
CA PHE A 275 6.37 -17.37 -8.28
C PHE A 275 7.02 -16.96 -9.60
N ASN A 276 7.98 -16.05 -9.59
CA ASN A 276 8.74 -15.73 -10.81
C ASN A 276 9.63 -16.91 -11.23
N LEU A 277 10.28 -17.58 -10.28
CA LEU A 277 11.08 -18.78 -10.53
C LEU A 277 10.20 -19.92 -11.06
N LEU A 278 9.05 -20.17 -10.43
CA LEU A 278 8.09 -21.15 -10.90
C LEU A 278 7.55 -20.78 -12.28
N TYR A 279 7.32 -19.50 -12.57
CA TYR A 279 6.88 -19.07 -13.90
C TYR A 279 7.95 -19.29 -14.98
N LEU A 280 9.24 -19.17 -14.64
CA LEU A 280 10.36 -19.45 -15.55
C LEU A 280 10.60 -20.94 -15.76
N LEU A 281 10.54 -21.74 -14.69
CA LEU A 281 10.83 -23.17 -14.71
C LEU A 281 9.64 -23.99 -15.24
N SER A 282 8.42 -23.52 -15.00
CA SER A 282 7.24 -24.26 -15.40
C SER A 282 6.88 -24.01 -16.85
N PHE A 283 6.60 -25.07 -17.58
CA PHE A 283 5.87 -24.98 -18.85
C PHE A 283 4.53 -24.27 -18.65
N VAL A 284 3.98 -23.73 -19.75
CA VAL A 284 2.73 -22.95 -19.85
C VAL A 284 1.60 -23.50 -18.95
N ILE A 285 1.51 -24.82 -18.80
CA ILE A 285 0.49 -25.57 -18.03
C ILE A 285 0.34 -25.13 -16.55
N PHE A 286 1.40 -24.71 -15.85
CA PHE A 286 1.30 -24.35 -14.42
C PHE A 286 0.90 -22.90 -14.15
N VAL A 287 0.84 -22.05 -15.18
CA VAL A 287 0.48 -20.63 -15.05
C VAL A 287 -0.87 -20.42 -14.32
N PRO A 288 -1.95 -21.20 -14.57
CA PRO A 288 -3.21 -21.08 -13.84
C PRO A 288 -3.09 -21.31 -12.33
N PHE A 289 -2.26 -22.28 -11.92
CA PHE A 289 -2.01 -22.56 -10.51
C PHE A 289 -1.23 -21.42 -9.85
N ILE A 290 -0.17 -20.93 -10.51
CA ILE A 290 0.62 -19.79 -10.03
C ILE A 290 -0.28 -18.56 -9.84
N ILE A 291 -1.13 -18.24 -10.83
CA ILE A 291 -2.07 -17.12 -10.76
C ILE A 291 -3.06 -17.31 -9.61
N SER A 292 -3.57 -18.52 -9.42
CA SER A 292 -4.53 -18.82 -8.35
C SER A 292 -3.90 -18.68 -6.96
N PHE A 293 -2.71 -19.27 -6.73
CA PHE A 293 -2.00 -19.14 -5.46
C PHE A 293 -1.59 -17.70 -5.17
N LYS A 294 -1.10 -16.97 -6.19
CA LYS A 294 -0.73 -15.56 -6.08
C LYS A 294 -1.93 -14.71 -5.66
N ASN A 295 -3.07 -14.84 -6.33
CA ASN A 295 -4.28 -14.08 -6.00
C ASN A 295 -4.84 -14.47 -4.64
N ARG A 296 -4.82 -15.77 -4.27
CA ARG A 296 -5.23 -16.24 -2.95
C ARG A 296 -4.42 -15.61 -1.82
N TYR A 297 -3.09 -15.56 -1.97
CA TYR A 297 -2.21 -14.90 -1.00
C TYR A 297 -2.49 -13.39 -0.95
N LEU A 298 -2.52 -12.72 -2.12
CA LEU A 298 -2.70 -11.26 -2.20
C LEU A 298 -4.04 -10.81 -1.60
N LEU A 299 -5.15 -11.43 -2.00
CA LEU A 299 -6.49 -11.03 -1.59
C LEU A 299 -6.71 -11.29 -0.10
N LYS A 300 -6.24 -12.43 0.43
CA LYS A 300 -6.29 -12.73 1.88
C LYS A 300 -5.60 -11.66 2.73
N HIS A 301 -4.56 -11.03 2.20
CA HIS A 301 -3.81 -9.98 2.89
C HIS A 301 -4.24 -8.56 2.51
N THR A 302 -5.26 -8.40 1.67
CA THR A 302 -5.77 -7.11 1.23
C THR A 302 -7.09 -6.81 1.92
N VAL A 303 -7.15 -5.67 2.58
CA VAL A 303 -8.36 -5.09 3.13
C VAL A 303 -8.69 -3.83 2.35
N VAL A 304 -9.95 -3.68 1.94
CA VAL A 304 -10.47 -2.53 1.20
C VAL A 304 -11.69 -2.03 1.96
N ASP A 305 -11.69 -0.77 2.38
CA ASP A 305 -12.74 -0.18 3.22
C ASP A 305 -13.17 -1.06 4.40
N GLY A 306 -12.18 -1.66 5.07
CA GLY A 306 -12.39 -2.56 6.20
C GLY A 306 -12.87 -3.99 5.84
N ARG A 307 -13.27 -4.27 4.60
CA ARG A 307 -13.64 -5.63 4.15
C ARG A 307 -12.42 -6.41 3.67
N ILE A 308 -12.31 -7.65 4.13
CA ILE A 308 -11.22 -8.55 3.71
C ILE A 308 -11.62 -9.22 2.39
N LEU A 309 -10.73 -9.20 1.40
CA LEU A 309 -10.96 -9.91 0.15
C LEU A 309 -10.67 -11.41 0.31
N LYS A 310 -11.52 -12.26 -0.27
CA LYS A 310 -11.39 -13.71 -0.32
C LYS A 310 -11.36 -14.16 -1.77
N PHE A 311 -10.45 -15.07 -2.08
CA PHE A 311 -10.34 -15.67 -3.41
C PHE A 311 -10.76 -17.14 -3.35
N THR A 312 -11.78 -17.52 -4.13
CA THR A 312 -12.32 -18.89 -4.19
C THR A 312 -11.84 -19.69 -5.40
N GLY A 313 -11.11 -19.03 -6.32
CA GLY A 313 -10.62 -19.64 -7.55
C GLY A 313 -9.59 -20.74 -7.31
N HIS A 314 -9.70 -21.81 -8.10
CA HIS A 314 -8.77 -22.92 -8.14
C HIS A 314 -8.13 -23.03 -9.52
N GLY A 315 -6.83 -23.35 -9.57
CA GLY A 315 -6.07 -23.47 -10.82
C GLY A 315 -6.64 -24.54 -11.76
N ALA A 316 -7.15 -25.65 -11.20
CA ALA A 316 -7.81 -26.71 -11.96
C ALA A 316 -9.05 -26.19 -12.73
N ASN A 317 -9.86 -25.34 -12.11
CA ASN A 317 -11.06 -24.74 -12.74
C ASN A 317 -10.69 -23.83 -13.92
N LEU A 318 -9.46 -23.32 -13.96
CA LEU A 318 -8.97 -22.44 -15.00
C LEU A 318 -8.17 -23.20 -16.07
N LEU A 319 -7.63 -24.37 -15.75
CA LEU A 319 -6.70 -25.13 -16.60
C LEU A 319 -7.30 -25.44 -17.97
N GLY A 320 -8.51 -25.98 -18.05
CA GLY A 320 -9.14 -26.31 -19.33
C GLY A 320 -9.33 -25.08 -20.24
N ARG A 321 -9.82 -23.96 -19.68
CA ARG A 321 -9.98 -22.70 -20.42
C ARG A 321 -8.64 -22.10 -20.82
N PHE A 322 -7.64 -22.22 -19.95
CA PHE A 322 -6.31 -21.69 -20.20
C PHE A 322 -5.57 -22.48 -21.29
N LEU A 323 -5.69 -23.81 -21.32
CA LEU A 323 -5.14 -24.63 -22.41
C LEU A 323 -5.79 -24.26 -23.75
N LEU A 324 -7.11 -24.07 -23.77
CA LEU A 324 -7.82 -23.58 -24.96
C LEU A 324 -7.27 -22.22 -25.42
N TRP A 325 -7.11 -21.26 -24.50
CA TRP A 325 -6.55 -19.94 -24.82
C TRP A 325 -5.10 -20.02 -25.30
N SER A 326 -4.30 -20.90 -24.71
CA SER A 326 -2.90 -21.10 -25.09
C SER A 326 -2.78 -21.73 -26.48
N LEU A 327 -3.60 -22.75 -26.77
CA LEU A 327 -3.70 -23.36 -28.09
C LEU A 327 -4.10 -22.32 -29.15
N LEU A 328 -5.13 -21.51 -28.85
CA LEU A 328 -5.59 -20.48 -29.76
C LEU A 328 -4.52 -19.40 -29.99
N SER A 329 -3.73 -19.05 -28.97
CA SER A 329 -2.55 -18.21 -29.12
C SER A 329 -1.51 -18.81 -30.04
N VAL A 330 -1.22 -20.11 -29.97
CA VAL A 330 -0.26 -20.76 -30.88
C VAL A 330 -0.78 -20.74 -32.32
N ILE A 331 -2.04 -21.13 -32.55
CA ILE A 331 -2.66 -21.19 -33.88
C ILE A 331 -2.70 -19.81 -34.54
N THR A 332 -2.99 -18.76 -33.75
CA THR A 332 -3.10 -17.38 -34.25
C THR A 332 -1.76 -16.65 -34.28
N LEU A 333 -0.62 -17.35 -34.22
CA LEU A 333 0.72 -16.74 -34.19
C LEU A 333 0.82 -15.62 -33.13
N SER A 334 0.33 -15.91 -31.93
CA SER A 334 0.28 -15.03 -30.75
C SER A 334 -0.67 -13.84 -30.80
N ILE A 335 -1.45 -13.63 -31.88
CA ILE A 335 -2.44 -12.54 -31.94
C ILE A 335 -3.47 -12.68 -30.81
N TYR A 336 -3.90 -13.91 -30.51
CA TYR A 336 -4.85 -14.16 -29.43
C TYR A 336 -4.27 -13.87 -28.02
N SER A 337 -2.95 -13.82 -27.86
CA SER A 337 -2.31 -13.56 -26.56
C SER A 337 -2.68 -12.19 -25.98
N TRP A 338 -3.06 -11.23 -26.82
CA TRP A 338 -3.55 -9.92 -26.36
C TRP A 338 -4.90 -9.99 -25.64
N PHE A 339 -5.71 -11.03 -25.88
CA PHE A 339 -7.02 -11.21 -25.23
C PHE A 339 -6.90 -11.92 -23.88
N ILE A 340 -5.82 -12.65 -23.64
CA ILE A 340 -5.59 -13.44 -22.44
C ILE A 340 -5.65 -12.60 -21.14
N PRO A 341 -5.04 -11.40 -21.04
CA PRO A 341 -5.14 -10.56 -19.84
C PRO A 341 -6.59 -10.23 -19.45
N MET A 342 -7.45 -9.96 -20.42
CA MET A 342 -8.87 -9.65 -20.18
C MET A 342 -9.63 -10.86 -19.67
N ARG A 343 -9.33 -12.04 -20.22
CA ARG A 343 -9.93 -13.31 -19.77
C ARG A 343 -9.52 -13.64 -18.34
N PHE A 344 -8.26 -13.42 -17.99
CA PHE A 344 -7.80 -13.55 -16.60
C PHE A 344 -8.48 -12.54 -15.68
N ALA A 345 -8.57 -11.27 -16.06
CA ALA A 345 -9.25 -10.25 -15.24
C ALA A 345 -10.70 -10.63 -14.93
N ARG A 346 -11.46 -11.08 -15.95
CA ARG A 346 -12.82 -11.60 -15.78
C ARG A 346 -12.88 -12.79 -14.83
N TRP A 347 -11.97 -13.75 -14.99
CA TRP A 347 -11.96 -14.95 -14.16
C TRP A 347 -11.56 -14.64 -12.71
N ILE A 348 -10.55 -13.79 -12.49
CA ILE A 348 -10.09 -13.38 -11.16
C ILE A 348 -11.22 -12.65 -10.43
N ASN A 349 -11.84 -11.67 -11.07
CA ASN A 349 -12.93 -10.92 -10.45
C ASN A 349 -14.11 -11.83 -10.12
N LYS A 350 -14.50 -12.74 -11.02
CA LYS A 350 -15.58 -13.72 -10.75
C LYS A 350 -15.37 -14.53 -9.47
N HIS A 351 -14.12 -14.83 -9.11
CA HIS A 351 -13.77 -15.61 -7.92
C HIS A 351 -13.25 -14.76 -6.76
N THR A 352 -13.41 -13.45 -6.84
CA THR A 352 -13.07 -12.51 -5.78
C THR A 352 -14.37 -12.12 -5.06
N HIS A 353 -14.39 -12.36 -3.75
CA HIS A 353 -15.54 -12.13 -2.89
C HIS A 353 -15.10 -11.33 -1.66
N LEU A 354 -16.03 -10.60 -1.06
CA LEU A 354 -15.86 -9.91 0.20
C LEU A 354 -16.19 -10.89 1.33
N LYS A 355 -15.38 -10.90 2.39
CA LYS A 355 -15.81 -11.54 3.64
C LYS A 355 -16.96 -10.74 4.27
N GLU A 356 -17.84 -11.43 4.98
CA GLU A 356 -18.95 -10.82 5.71
C GLU A 356 -18.47 -9.95 6.88
N GLU A 357 -17.39 -10.35 7.54
CA GLU A 357 -16.83 -9.65 8.69
C GLU A 357 -15.94 -8.47 8.28
N TYR A 358 -16.11 -7.35 8.98
CA TYR A 358 -15.15 -6.24 8.96
C TYR A 358 -13.90 -6.60 9.74
N TYR A 359 -12.77 -6.08 9.29
CA TYR A 359 -11.52 -6.20 10.02
C TYR A 359 -11.54 -5.36 11.32
N GLU A 360 -10.87 -5.89 12.35
CA GLU A 360 -10.74 -5.29 13.68
C GLU A 360 -10.11 -3.88 13.63
N LEU A 361 -10.70 -2.92 14.35
CA LEU A 361 -10.17 -1.54 14.39
C LEU A 361 -8.86 -1.43 15.19
N LYS A 362 -8.57 -2.42 16.04
CA LYS A 362 -7.42 -2.44 16.94
C LYS A 362 -6.12 -2.32 16.16
N VAL A 363 -5.26 -1.42 16.62
CA VAL A 363 -3.95 -1.21 15.99
C VAL A 363 -3.02 -2.33 16.43
N LYS A 364 -2.68 -3.20 15.47
CA LYS A 364 -1.80 -4.36 15.71
C LYS A 364 -0.34 -4.06 15.77
#